data_AF-A0A0D0HHL1-F1
#
_entry.id   AF-A0A0D0HHL1-F1
#
_cell.length_a   1.000
_cell.length_b   1.000
_cell.length_c   1.000
_cell.angle_alpha   90.00
_cell.angle_beta   90.00
_cell.angle_gamma   90.00
#
_symmetry.space_group_name_H-M   'P 1'
#
loop_
_entity.id
_entity.type
_entity.pdbx_description
1 polymer ?
#
loop_
_entity_poly.entity_id
_entity_poly.type
_entity_poly.pdbx_seq_one_letter_code
_entity_poly.pdbx_strand_id
1 'polypeptide(L)'
;MGLTITAYCGLDEIDEPRFDSNGDPLDTFAVRFYGAPRFPDHADGIDTGLIYRYTNSYEFYAGSYAIFHIWREQLAKLAGYPAITLPGRRGVWHENGAIDAGAGPFYELIHFSATMGTIGPRLSRKLADDFSRFMHAVDAAEDGTFALLYRNWFQAFMLARLSGAVQFH
;
A
#
# COMPACT_ATOMS: atom_id res chain seq x y z
N MET A 1 -16.86 -3.27 -7.60
CA MET A 1 -15.60 -2.50 -7.57
C MET A 1 -14.73 -3.06 -6.46
N GLY A 2 -13.44 -3.24 -6.74
CA GLY A 2 -12.47 -3.72 -5.77
C GLY A 2 -11.15 -3.00 -5.97
N LEU A 3 -10.16 -3.36 -5.16
CA LEU A 3 -8.90 -2.68 -5.08
C LEU A 3 -7.83 -3.50 -5.81
N THR A 4 -7.24 -2.91 -6.84
CA THR A 4 -6.04 -3.45 -7.48
C THR A 4 -4.83 -2.67 -7.00
N ILE A 5 -3.73 -3.36 -6.75
CA ILE A 5 -2.48 -2.80 -6.26
C ILE A 5 -1.37 -3.12 -7.24
N THR A 6 -0.58 -2.11 -7.58
CA THR A 6 0.62 -2.30 -8.41
C THR A 6 1.83 -1.73 -7.71
N ALA A 7 2.85 -2.56 -7.51
CA ALA A 7 4.16 -2.16 -7.05
C ALA A 7 5.11 -1.99 -8.23
N TYR A 8 5.95 -0.97 -8.19
CA TYR A 8 6.95 -0.67 -9.20
C TYR A 8 8.34 -0.57 -8.57
N CYS A 9 9.39 -0.91 -9.32
CA CYS A 9 10.78 -0.69 -8.91
C CYS A 9 11.66 -0.19 -10.05
N GLY A 10 12.82 0.35 -9.67
CA GLY A 10 13.75 0.98 -10.61
C GLY A 10 13.09 2.17 -11.28
N LEU A 11 12.51 3.05 -10.47
CA LEU A 11 11.88 4.27 -10.95
C LEU A 11 12.96 5.29 -11.33
N ASP A 12 12.94 5.71 -12.59
CA ASP A 12 13.78 6.77 -13.13
C ASP A 12 12.88 7.80 -13.83
N GLU A 13 13.12 9.08 -13.59
CA GLU A 13 12.34 10.16 -14.19
C GLU A 13 12.54 10.19 -15.71
N ILE A 14 11.47 10.52 -16.45
CA ILE A 14 11.54 10.76 -17.88
C ILE A 14 11.56 12.26 -18.12
N ASP A 15 12.67 12.78 -18.68
CA ASP A 15 12.86 14.22 -18.92
C ASP A 15 11.85 14.79 -19.92
N GLU A 16 11.55 14.07 -21.00
CA GLU A 16 10.63 14.47 -22.07
C GLU A 16 9.52 13.41 -22.27
N PRO A 17 8.56 13.31 -21.34
CA PRO A 17 7.53 12.29 -21.43
C PRO A 17 6.51 12.63 -22.52
N ARG A 18 6.08 11.60 -23.24
CA ARG A 18 5.03 11.72 -24.25
C ARG A 18 3.69 11.29 -23.65
N PHE A 19 2.64 12.02 -24.00
CA PHE A 19 1.29 11.80 -23.50
C PHE A 19 0.31 11.55 -24.63
N ASP A 20 -0.72 10.77 -24.34
CA ASP A 20 -1.91 10.71 -25.17
C ASP A 20 -2.87 11.89 -24.87
N SER A 21 -4.03 11.91 -25.52
CA SER A 21 -5.05 12.96 -25.32
C SER A 21 -5.69 12.95 -23.93
N ASN A 22 -5.53 11.86 -23.16
CA ASN A 22 -6.07 11.69 -21.82
C ASN A 22 -5.04 12.06 -20.73
N GLY A 23 -3.78 12.31 -21.12
CA GLY A 23 -2.68 12.58 -20.21
C GLY A 23 -2.02 11.32 -19.66
N ASP A 24 -2.25 10.17 -20.29
CA ASP A 24 -1.58 8.92 -19.96
C ASP A 24 -0.23 8.84 -20.69
N PRO A 25 0.81 8.26 -20.06
CA PRO A 25 2.13 8.15 -20.67
C PRO A 25 2.12 7.18 -21.87
N LEU A 26 2.65 7.62 -23.01
CA LEU A 26 2.84 6.80 -24.21
C LEU A 26 4.15 6.00 -24.19
N ASP A 27 5.07 6.35 -23.30
CA ASP A 27 6.36 5.69 -23.19
C ASP A 27 6.21 4.28 -22.61
N THR A 28 6.97 3.33 -23.16
CA THR A 28 6.94 1.94 -22.67
C THR A 28 7.48 1.87 -21.25
N PHE A 29 6.81 1.10 -20.39
CA PHE A 29 7.13 0.98 -18.97
C PHE A 29 7.14 2.32 -18.24
N ALA A 30 6.24 3.23 -18.60
CA ALA A 30 6.08 4.50 -17.93
C ALA A 30 4.83 4.51 -17.04
N VAL A 31 4.91 5.23 -15.93
CA VAL A 31 3.84 5.35 -14.94
C VAL A 31 3.80 6.76 -14.36
N ARG A 32 2.58 7.22 -14.07
CA ARG A 32 2.32 8.42 -13.30
C ARG A 32 1.74 8.04 -11.94
N PHE A 33 2.23 8.68 -10.88
CA PHE A 33 1.76 8.47 -9.52
C PHE A 33 0.80 9.56 -9.06
N TYR A 34 -0.01 9.23 -8.07
CA TYR A 34 -1.01 10.13 -7.49
C TYR A 34 -0.88 10.15 -5.97
N GLY A 35 -0.82 11.35 -5.41
CA GLY A 35 -0.91 11.54 -3.97
C GLY A 35 -2.34 11.35 -3.49
N ALA A 36 -2.52 10.83 -2.28
CA ALA A 36 -3.82 10.85 -1.62
C ALA A 36 -3.92 12.14 -0.77
N PRO A 37 -4.85 13.08 -1.03
CA PRO A 37 -4.82 14.42 -0.39
C PRO A 37 -4.89 14.40 1.15
N ARG A 38 -5.46 13.36 1.75
CA ARG A 38 -5.52 13.19 3.22
C ARG A 38 -4.25 12.57 3.82
N PHE A 39 -3.31 12.16 2.98
CA PHE A 39 -2.10 11.42 3.30
C PHE A 39 -0.92 11.97 2.48
N PRO A 40 -0.60 13.27 2.59
CA PRO A 40 0.38 13.92 1.72
C PRO A 40 1.77 13.27 1.80
N ASP A 41 2.17 12.85 3.00
CA ASP A 41 3.51 12.30 3.27
C ASP A 41 3.65 10.83 2.82
N HIS A 42 2.55 10.18 2.42
CA HIS A 42 2.60 8.77 2.03
C HIS A 42 3.34 8.55 0.71
N ALA A 43 3.29 9.54 -0.18
CA ALA A 43 3.99 9.50 -1.47
C ALA A 43 5.43 10.03 -1.40
N ASP A 44 5.97 10.32 -0.19
CA ASP A 44 7.33 10.85 -0.01
C ASP A 44 8.38 10.08 -0.81
N GLY A 45 9.19 10.82 -1.56
CA GLY A 45 10.20 10.27 -2.46
C GLY A 45 9.69 10.02 -3.89
N ILE A 46 8.45 10.37 -4.18
CA ILE A 46 7.86 10.34 -5.53
C ILE A 46 7.26 11.72 -5.84
N ASP A 47 7.67 12.32 -6.96
CA ASP A 47 7.04 13.53 -7.47
C ASP A 47 5.83 13.16 -8.34
N THR A 48 4.62 13.42 -7.81
CA THR A 48 3.36 13.13 -8.51
C THR A 48 3.09 14.02 -9.74
N GLY A 49 3.93 15.04 -9.95
CA GLY A 49 3.95 15.87 -11.16
C GLY A 49 4.74 15.25 -12.32
N LEU A 50 5.57 14.24 -12.06
CA LEU A 50 6.45 13.61 -13.05
C LEU A 50 5.92 12.27 -13.56
N ILE A 51 6.52 11.82 -14.65
CA ILE A 51 6.39 10.44 -15.15
C ILE A 51 7.70 9.72 -14.91
N TYR A 52 7.58 8.47 -14.47
CA TYR A 52 8.70 7.59 -14.23
C TYR A 52 8.69 6.43 -15.21
N ARG A 53 9.85 6.07 -15.72
CA ARG A 53 10.11 4.74 -16.26
C ARG A 53 10.32 3.78 -15.09
N TYR A 54 9.74 2.59 -15.15
CA TYR A 54 9.99 1.52 -14.20
C TYR A 54 10.72 0.36 -14.87
N THR A 55 11.51 -0.37 -14.09
CA THR A 55 12.23 -1.57 -14.55
C THR A 55 11.34 -2.81 -14.46
N ASN A 56 10.56 -2.93 -13.38
CA ASN A 56 9.65 -4.05 -13.18
C ASN A 56 8.43 -3.62 -12.37
N SER A 57 7.35 -4.39 -12.47
CA SER A 57 6.14 -4.20 -11.70
C SER A 57 5.56 -5.53 -11.20
N TYR A 58 4.74 -5.44 -10.16
CA TYR A 58 3.98 -6.56 -9.61
C TYR A 58 2.59 -6.10 -9.25
N GLU A 59 1.58 -6.69 -9.91
CA GLU A 59 0.18 -6.37 -9.73
C GLU A 59 -0.55 -7.51 -9.02
N PHE A 60 -1.46 -7.18 -8.11
CA PHE A 60 -2.38 -8.14 -7.51
C PHE A 60 -3.71 -7.49 -7.12
N TYR A 61 -4.76 -8.31 -7.04
CA TYR A 61 -6.07 -7.91 -6.57
C TYR A 61 -6.15 -8.05 -5.04
N ALA A 62 -6.40 -6.95 -4.33
CA ALA A 62 -6.50 -6.90 -2.87
C ALA A 62 -7.93 -7.19 -2.34
N GLY A 63 -8.86 -7.51 -3.24
CA GLY A 63 -10.25 -7.82 -2.88
C GLY A 63 -11.21 -6.65 -3.07
N SER A 64 -12.48 -6.86 -2.74
CA SER A 64 -13.44 -5.75 -2.67
C SER A 64 -13.08 -4.82 -1.51
N TYR A 65 -13.57 -3.58 -1.50
CA TYR A 65 -13.30 -2.65 -0.39
C TYR A 65 -13.72 -3.21 0.98
N ALA A 66 -14.79 -4.01 1.03
CA ALA A 66 -15.23 -4.68 2.26
C ALA A 66 -14.25 -5.80 2.68
N ILE A 67 -13.77 -6.61 1.73
CA ILE A 67 -12.77 -7.65 2.00
C ILE A 67 -11.45 -7.02 2.45
N PHE A 68 -11.01 -5.95 1.78
CA PHE A 68 -9.79 -5.25 2.14
C PHE A 68 -9.85 -4.64 3.55
N HIS A 69 -10.99 -4.06 3.93
CA HIS A 69 -11.23 -3.61 5.29
C HIS A 69 -11.14 -4.75 6.32
N ILE A 70 -11.77 -5.90 6.06
CA ILE A 70 -11.65 -7.08 6.96
C ILE A 70 -10.20 -7.54 7.06
N TRP A 71 -9.48 -7.54 5.94
CA TRP A 71 -8.08 -7.97 5.91
C TRP A 71 -7.16 -7.04 6.71
N ARG A 72 -7.34 -5.72 6.60
CA ARG A 72 -6.60 -4.73 7.41
C ARG A 72 -6.96 -4.80 8.90
N GLU A 73 -8.21 -5.14 9.24
CA GLU A 73 -8.60 -5.46 10.62
C GLU A 73 -7.82 -6.67 11.17
N GLN A 74 -7.69 -7.74 10.38
CA GLN A 74 -6.86 -8.89 10.75
C GLN A 74 -5.38 -8.49 10.90
N LEU A 75 -4.87 -7.62 10.04
CA LEU A 75 -3.51 -7.08 10.11
C LEU A 75 -3.28 -6.27 11.40
N ALA A 76 -4.24 -5.42 11.78
CA ALA A 76 -4.20 -4.66 13.02
C ALA A 76 -4.26 -5.57 14.25
N LYS A 77 -5.12 -6.59 14.23
CA LYS A 77 -5.20 -7.61 15.28
C LYS A 77 -3.88 -8.37 15.44
N LEU A 78 -3.25 -8.76 14.33
CA LEU A 78 -1.95 -9.44 14.31
C LEU A 78 -0.85 -8.57 14.96
N ALA A 79 -0.89 -7.26 14.72
CA ALA A 79 0.02 -6.29 15.34
C ALA A 79 -0.26 -5.99 16.82
N GLY A 80 -1.35 -6.54 17.39
CA GLY A 80 -1.69 -6.42 18.80
C GLY A 80 -2.36 -5.10 19.20
N TYR A 81 -2.87 -4.33 18.25
CA TYR A 81 -3.63 -3.12 18.59
C TYR A 81 -4.91 -3.48 19.36
N PRO A 82 -5.40 -2.66 20.30
CA PRO A 82 -6.66 -2.91 20.98
C PRO A 82 -7.85 -2.66 20.04
N ALA A 83 -8.93 -3.43 20.20
CA ALA A 83 -10.17 -3.15 19.49
C ALA A 83 -10.95 -2.05 20.22
N ILE A 84 -11.18 -0.91 19.54
CA ILE A 84 -11.86 0.26 20.13
C ILE A 84 -12.88 0.87 19.17
N THR A 85 -13.72 1.75 19.69
CA THR A 85 -14.58 2.63 18.90
C THR A 85 -13.91 3.99 18.74
N LEU A 86 -13.98 4.59 17.55
CA LEU A 86 -13.59 5.99 17.32
C LEU A 86 -14.80 6.87 17.02
N PRO A 87 -14.79 8.16 17.43
CA PRO A 87 -15.83 9.11 17.04
C PRO A 87 -16.01 9.14 15.51
N GLY A 88 -17.25 9.05 15.04
CA GLY A 88 -17.58 9.05 13.61
C GLY A 88 -17.33 7.73 12.86
N ARG A 89 -16.85 6.68 13.53
CA ARG A 89 -16.71 5.33 12.98
C ARG A 89 -17.66 4.36 13.67
N ARG A 90 -18.14 3.35 12.95
CA ARG A 90 -19.04 2.32 13.49
C ARG A 90 -18.25 1.09 13.92
N GLY A 91 -18.60 0.53 15.07
CA GLY A 91 -18.08 -0.74 15.57
C GLY A 91 -16.78 -0.63 16.37
N VAL A 92 -16.42 -1.74 16.99
CA VAL A 92 -15.23 -1.93 17.81
C VAL A 92 -14.23 -2.74 16.98
N TRP A 93 -13.11 -2.12 16.59
CA TRP A 93 -12.18 -2.68 15.61
C TRP A 93 -10.73 -2.45 16.04
N HIS A 94 -9.84 -3.39 15.75
CA HIS A 94 -8.40 -3.26 15.93
C HIS A 94 -7.80 -2.19 14.99
N GLU A 95 -8.34 -2.01 13.78
CA GLU A 95 -7.96 -0.90 12.89
C GLU A 95 -8.09 0.43 13.62
N ASN A 96 -9.19 0.66 14.35
CA ASN A 96 -9.39 1.90 15.10
C ASN A 96 -8.31 2.08 16.18
N GLY A 97 -7.85 1.00 16.82
CA GLY A 97 -6.76 1.07 17.79
C GLY A 97 -5.42 1.44 17.15
N ALA A 98 -5.15 0.96 15.94
CA ALA A 98 -3.97 1.38 15.18
C ALA A 98 -4.03 2.87 14.83
N ILE A 99 -5.22 3.34 14.42
CA ILE A 99 -5.45 4.75 14.07
C ILE A 99 -5.29 5.67 15.28
N ASP A 100 -5.83 5.28 16.43
CA ASP A 100 -5.71 6.04 17.69
C ASP A 100 -4.27 6.09 18.19
N ALA A 101 -3.51 4.99 18.05
CA ALA A 101 -2.10 4.93 18.40
C ALA A 101 -1.22 5.87 17.55
N GLY A 102 -1.63 6.15 16.31
CA GLY A 102 -0.94 7.08 15.40
C GLY A 102 0.40 6.59 14.83
N ALA A 103 0.86 5.40 15.23
CA ALA A 103 2.09 4.76 14.78
C ALA A 103 2.13 3.27 15.20
N GLY A 104 3.07 2.53 14.61
CA GLY A 104 3.35 1.12 14.93
C GLY A 104 3.37 0.23 13.69
N PRO A 105 3.40 -1.11 13.85
CA PRO A 105 3.40 -2.03 12.71
C PRO A 105 2.21 -1.80 11.78
N PHE A 106 2.49 -1.79 10.47
CA PHE A 106 1.52 -1.63 9.38
C PHE A 106 0.68 -0.35 9.38
N TYR A 107 0.94 0.59 10.30
CA TYR A 107 0.12 1.78 10.50
C TYR A 107 -0.13 2.55 9.20
N GLU A 108 0.90 2.71 8.37
CA GLU A 108 0.84 3.48 7.13
C GLU A 108 0.01 2.80 6.04
N LEU A 109 -0.25 1.49 6.15
CA LEU A 109 -1.19 0.77 5.29
C LEU A 109 -2.60 0.72 5.90
N ILE A 110 -2.71 0.54 7.23
CA ILE A 110 -3.99 0.51 7.95
C ILE A 110 -4.66 1.88 7.87
N HIS A 111 -3.91 2.95 8.16
CA HIS A 111 -4.33 4.33 8.11
C HIS A 111 -3.97 4.95 6.74
N PHE A 112 -4.55 4.39 5.67
CA PHE A 112 -4.43 4.91 4.31
C PHE A 112 -5.72 4.80 3.51
N SER A 113 -5.74 5.47 2.35
CA SER A 113 -6.80 5.41 1.37
C SER A 113 -7.08 3.96 0.93
N ALA A 114 -8.36 3.61 0.79
CA ALA A 114 -8.79 2.31 0.32
C ALA A 114 -9.19 2.32 -1.17
N THR A 115 -9.01 3.44 -1.87
CA THR A 115 -9.49 3.62 -3.24
C THR A 115 -8.43 4.10 -4.23
N MET A 116 -7.52 4.96 -3.80
CA MET A 116 -6.47 5.51 -4.66
C MET A 116 -5.37 6.16 -3.85
N GLY A 117 -4.16 6.21 -4.41
CA GLY A 117 -3.00 6.87 -3.80
C GLY A 117 -1.72 6.09 -4.03
N THR A 118 -0.62 6.65 -3.54
CA THR A 118 0.72 6.08 -3.68
C THR A 118 1.40 6.00 -2.32
N ILE A 119 2.07 4.87 -2.06
CA ILE A 119 3.01 4.69 -0.96
C ILE A 119 4.42 4.70 -1.56
N GLY A 120 5.22 5.69 -1.18
CA GLY A 120 6.58 5.90 -1.67
C GLY A 120 7.60 4.91 -1.12
N PRO A 121 8.87 4.99 -1.55
CA PRO A 121 9.90 4.01 -1.24
C PRO A 121 10.24 3.95 0.25
N ARG A 122 10.21 5.10 0.94
CA ARG A 122 10.50 5.20 2.38
C ARG A 122 9.53 4.35 3.21
N LEU A 123 8.24 4.56 3.00
CA LEU A 123 7.20 3.80 3.71
C LEU A 123 7.11 2.36 3.22
N SER A 124 7.34 2.11 1.92
CA SER A 124 7.44 0.75 1.39
C SER A 124 8.53 -0.07 2.09
N ARG A 125 9.70 0.53 2.38
CA ARG A 125 10.75 -0.13 3.15
C ARG A 125 10.32 -0.49 4.57
N LYS A 126 9.76 0.47 5.29
CA LYS A 126 9.27 0.26 6.65
C LYS A 126 8.19 -0.82 6.69
N LEU A 127 7.25 -0.78 5.75
CA LEU A 127 6.21 -1.80 5.64
C LEU A 127 6.81 -3.17 5.30
N ALA A 128 7.76 -3.26 4.38
CA ALA A 128 8.45 -4.52 4.10
C ALA A 128 9.09 -5.13 5.37
N ASP A 129 9.69 -4.29 6.22
CA ASP A 129 10.26 -4.73 7.51
C ASP A 129 9.17 -5.21 8.49
N ASP A 130 8.04 -4.50 8.57
CA ASP A 130 6.87 -4.97 9.36
C ASP A 130 6.35 -6.32 8.84
N PHE A 131 6.18 -6.47 7.53
CA PHE A 131 5.69 -7.73 6.95
C PHE A 131 6.67 -8.88 7.19
N SER A 132 7.97 -8.62 7.06
CA SER A 132 8.99 -9.62 7.38
C SER A 132 8.94 -10.04 8.86
N ARG A 133 8.67 -9.09 9.77
CA ARG A 133 8.65 -9.36 11.22
C ARG A 133 7.52 -10.29 11.64
N PHE A 134 6.34 -10.20 11.01
CA PHE A 134 5.17 -10.99 11.42
C PHE A 134 4.91 -12.21 10.54
N MET A 135 5.67 -12.43 9.46
CA MET A 135 5.49 -13.56 8.53
C MET A 135 5.38 -14.92 9.23
N HIS A 136 6.22 -15.20 10.24
CA HIS A 136 6.16 -16.47 10.98
C HIS A 136 4.82 -16.68 11.69
N ALA A 137 4.23 -15.62 12.25
CA ALA A 137 2.92 -15.71 12.90
C ALA A 137 1.79 -15.94 11.88
N VAL A 138 1.93 -15.37 10.68
CA VAL A 138 0.99 -15.58 9.56
C VAL A 138 1.05 -17.01 9.06
N ASP A 139 2.26 -17.56 8.88
CA ASP A 139 2.47 -18.93 8.40
C ASP A 139 1.91 -19.97 9.40
N ALA A 140 1.91 -19.65 10.70
CA ALA A 140 1.38 -20.52 11.74
C ALA A 140 -0.15 -20.46 11.92
N ALA A 141 -0.84 -19.42 11.40
CA ALA A 141 -2.25 -19.16 11.68
C ALA A 141 -3.25 -19.98 10.84
N GLU A 142 -2.77 -20.82 9.90
CA GLU A 142 -3.55 -21.69 9.00
C GLU A 142 -4.68 -20.99 8.19
N ASP A 143 -4.76 -19.66 8.16
CA ASP A 143 -5.66 -18.90 7.29
C ASP A 143 -5.00 -18.65 5.93
N GLY A 144 -5.24 -19.56 4.99
CA GLY A 144 -4.63 -19.51 3.66
C GLY A 144 -4.99 -18.26 2.85
N THR A 145 -6.18 -17.69 3.04
CA THR A 145 -6.61 -16.49 2.29
C THR A 145 -5.91 -15.25 2.82
N PHE A 146 -5.89 -15.09 4.15
CA PHE A 146 -5.16 -14.01 4.79
C PHE A 146 -3.67 -14.08 4.46
N ALA A 147 -3.06 -15.27 4.56
CA ALA A 147 -1.65 -15.49 4.31
C ALA A 147 -1.26 -15.23 2.84
N LEU A 148 -2.10 -15.60 1.88
CA LEU A 148 -1.83 -15.29 0.46
C LEU A 148 -1.79 -13.78 0.22
N LEU A 149 -2.82 -13.06 0.67
CA LEU A 149 -2.86 -11.60 0.49
C LEU A 149 -1.74 -10.90 1.27
N TYR A 150 -1.37 -11.41 2.44
CA TYR A 150 -0.22 -10.94 3.21
C TYR A 150 1.09 -11.05 2.43
N ARG A 151 1.34 -12.20 1.78
CA ARG A 151 2.55 -12.40 0.96
C ARG A 151 2.58 -11.51 -0.28
N ASN A 152 1.42 -11.26 -0.90
CA ASN A 152 1.34 -10.32 -2.03
C ASN A 152 1.73 -8.90 -1.61
N TRP A 153 1.20 -8.41 -0.48
CA TRP A 153 1.58 -7.13 0.08
C TRP A 153 3.07 -7.08 0.47
N PHE A 154 3.59 -8.14 1.10
CA PHE A 154 5.01 -8.22 1.41
C PHE A 154 5.88 -8.13 0.15
N GLN A 155 5.55 -8.87 -0.90
CA GLN A 155 6.26 -8.84 -2.18
C GLN A 155 6.21 -7.43 -2.81
N ALA A 156 5.04 -6.79 -2.79
CA ALA A 156 4.86 -5.43 -3.30
C ALA A 156 5.77 -4.42 -2.59
N PHE A 157 5.79 -4.43 -1.26
CA PHE A 157 6.64 -3.53 -0.48
C PHE A 157 8.13 -3.86 -0.61
N MET A 158 8.49 -5.14 -0.67
CA MET A 158 9.87 -5.57 -0.94
C MET A 158 10.36 -5.08 -2.30
N LEU A 159 9.51 -5.12 -3.32
CA LEU A 159 9.83 -4.61 -4.66
C LEU A 159 10.05 -3.09 -4.64
N ALA A 160 9.19 -2.35 -3.93
CA ALA A 160 9.19 -0.89 -3.93
C ALA A 160 10.18 -0.22 -2.95
N ARG A 161 10.82 -0.97 -2.04
CA ARG A 161 11.55 -0.41 -0.87
C ARG A 161 12.77 0.48 -1.13
N LEU A 162 13.31 0.49 -2.35
CA LEU A 162 14.54 1.23 -2.70
C LEU A 162 14.23 2.44 -3.58
N SER A 163 14.04 2.22 -4.88
CA SER A 163 13.60 3.23 -5.85
C SER A 163 12.33 2.73 -6.51
N GLY A 164 11.21 2.85 -5.78
CA GLY A 164 9.95 2.23 -6.17
C GLY A 164 8.78 2.83 -5.42
N ALA A 165 7.58 2.41 -5.81
CA ALA A 165 6.35 2.87 -5.19
C ALA A 165 5.25 1.81 -5.33
N VAL A 166 4.26 1.86 -4.42
CA VAL A 166 3.06 1.03 -4.46
C VAL A 166 1.85 1.92 -4.72
N GLN A 167 1.10 1.64 -5.78
CA GLN A 167 -0.05 2.43 -6.23
C GLN A 167 -1.36 1.66 -6.03
N PHE A 168 -2.40 2.41 -5.65
CA PHE A 168 -3.77 1.93 -5.41
C PHE A 168 -4.67 2.40 -6.56
N HIS A 169 -5.47 1.49 -7.12
CA HIS A 169 -6.34 1.70 -8.28
C HIS A 169 -7.82 1.46 -7.97
#